data_AF-A0A960UT89-F1
#
_entry.id   AF-A0A960UT89-F1
#
_cell.length_a   1.000
_cell.length_b   1.000
_cell.length_c   1.000
_cell.angle_alpha   90.00
_cell.angle_beta   90.00
_cell.angle_gamma   90.00
#
_symmetry.space_group_name_H-M   'P 1'
#
loop_
_entity.id
_entity.type
_entity.pdbx_description
1 polymer ?
#
loop_
_entity_poly.entity_id
_entity_poly.type
_entity_poly.pdbx_seq_one_letter_code
_entity_poly.pdbx_strand_id
1 'polypeptide(L)'
;MKPGRNAGLQLPGFHTHPVRIYHSCLTVLFLVAAALQWNDPDPMVWIAFYSIPALLSLAEIFLWIPQQSFVNGRKLLWPLLALSTLAYGINLFHGLGPEWYNDEVTRESGGLFIIALHSAIAFWALPSRKNQADRSIPADD
;
A
#
# COMPACT_ATOMS: atom_id res chain seq x y z
N MET A 1 8.80 -13.90 46.15
CA MET A 1 8.14 -14.81 45.18
C MET A 1 7.70 -13.99 43.97
N LYS A 2 8.32 -14.20 42.80
CA LYS A 2 7.82 -13.65 41.53
C LYS A 2 6.77 -14.63 40.98
N PRO A 3 5.59 -14.17 40.54
CA PRO A 3 4.60 -15.07 39.96
C PRO A 3 5.13 -15.63 38.64
N GLY A 4 5.03 -16.95 38.46
CA GLY A 4 5.50 -17.67 37.29
C GLY A 4 4.83 -17.14 36.02
N ARG A 5 5.65 -16.76 35.03
CA ARG A 5 5.18 -16.52 33.67
C ARG A 5 4.78 -17.87 33.08
N ASN A 6 3.50 -18.04 32.80
CA ASN A 6 2.99 -19.15 32.02
C ASN A 6 3.74 -19.19 30.69
N ALA A 7 4.50 -20.27 30.46
CA ALA A 7 5.10 -20.59 29.18
C ALA A 7 3.98 -21.02 28.20
N GLY A 8 3.21 -20.03 27.73
CA GLY A 8 2.35 -20.20 26.57
C GLY A 8 3.24 -20.28 25.35
N LEU A 9 3.29 -21.44 24.73
CA LEU A 9 3.91 -21.68 23.42
C LEU A 9 3.38 -20.64 22.42
N GLN A 10 4.13 -19.56 22.19
CA GLN A 10 3.79 -18.58 21.16
C GLN A 10 4.18 -19.18 19.81
N LEU A 11 3.21 -19.83 19.16
CA LEU A 11 3.34 -20.23 17.78
C LEU A 11 3.60 -18.99 16.90
N PRO A 12 4.44 -19.09 15.85
CA PRO A 12 4.77 -17.97 14.99
C PRO A 12 3.49 -17.33 14.43
N GLY A 13 3.38 -16.01 14.64
CA GLY A 13 2.14 -15.26 14.53
C GLY A 13 1.41 -15.37 13.19
N PHE A 14 0.28 -16.09 13.21
CA PHE A 14 -0.71 -16.17 12.14
C PHE A 14 -1.51 -14.86 11.92
N HIS A 15 -1.17 -13.76 12.58
CA HIS A 15 -1.91 -12.48 12.53
C HIS A 15 -1.50 -11.52 11.40
N THR A 16 -0.75 -11.97 10.37
CA THR A 16 -0.29 -11.11 9.25
C THR A 16 -0.73 -11.57 7.86
N HIS A 17 -1.37 -12.75 7.74
CA HIS A 17 -1.81 -13.30 6.46
C HIS A 17 -2.79 -12.41 5.67
N PRO A 18 -3.86 -11.83 6.27
CA PRO A 18 -4.82 -11.04 5.48
C PRO A 18 -4.19 -9.79 4.86
N VAL A 19 -3.28 -9.12 5.57
CA VAL A 19 -2.56 -7.93 5.07
C VAL A 19 -1.63 -8.31 3.91
N ARG A 20 -0.90 -9.43 4.02
CA ARG A 20 -0.02 -9.91 2.95
C ARG A 20 -0.79 -10.34 1.71
N ILE A 21 -1.93 -11.00 1.88
CA ILE A 21 -2.82 -11.37 0.77
C ILE A 21 -3.35 -10.11 0.09
N TYR A 22 -3.80 -9.12 0.87
CA TYR A 22 -4.26 -7.84 0.34
C TYR A 22 -3.17 -7.17 -0.53
N HIS A 23 -1.96 -6.97 0.00
CA HIS A 23 -0.88 -6.37 -0.78
C HIS A 23 -0.49 -7.21 -2.00
N SER A 24 -0.55 -8.54 -1.91
CA SER A 24 -0.26 -9.42 -3.06
C SER A 24 -1.25 -9.20 -4.19
N CYS A 25 -2.55 -9.17 -3.88
CA CYS A 25 -3.60 -8.91 -4.86
C CYS A 25 -3.41 -7.53 -5.51
N LEU A 26 -3.14 -6.50 -4.70
CA LEU A 26 -3.00 -5.14 -5.19
C LEU A 26 -1.71 -4.96 -6.01
N THR A 27 -0.60 -5.61 -5.63
CA THR A 27 0.62 -5.64 -6.45
C THR A 27 0.34 -6.22 -7.82
N VAL A 28 -0.32 -7.39 -7.91
CA VAL A 28 -0.65 -7.99 -9.21
C VAL A 28 -1.57 -7.09 -10.02
N LEU A 29 -2.62 -6.54 -9.39
CA LEU A 29 -3.56 -5.65 -10.06
C LEU A 29 -2.87 -4.42 -10.65
N PHE A 30 -1.99 -3.76 -9.89
CA PHE A 30 -1.28 -2.58 -10.36
C PHE A 30 -0.21 -2.91 -11.40
N LEU A 31 0.46 -4.06 -11.32
CA LEU A 31 1.40 -4.49 -12.38
C LEU A 31 0.65 -4.76 -13.69
N VAL A 32 -0.52 -5.40 -13.63
CA VAL A 32 -1.38 -5.59 -14.81
C VAL A 32 -1.84 -4.24 -15.35
N ALA A 33 -2.31 -3.34 -14.48
CA ALA A 33 -2.72 -1.99 -14.89
C ALA A 33 -1.58 -1.24 -15.56
N ALA A 34 -0.37 -1.29 -15.01
CA ALA A 34 0.84 -0.69 -15.60
C ALA A 34 1.16 -1.29 -16.98
N ALA A 35 1.08 -2.61 -17.14
CA ALA A 35 1.31 -3.26 -18.41
C ALA A 35 0.31 -2.83 -19.50
N LEU A 36 -0.96 -2.62 -19.12
CA LEU A 36 -2.01 -2.15 -20.03
C LEU A 36 -1.81 -0.69 -20.48
N GLN A 37 -1.08 0.13 -19.72
CA GLN A 37 -0.81 1.53 -20.09
C GLN A 37 0.13 1.68 -21.28
N TRP A 38 0.75 0.61 -21.78
CA TRP A 38 1.57 0.71 -23.00
C TRP A 38 0.76 1.09 -24.24
N ASN A 39 -0.57 0.98 -24.17
CA ASN A 39 -1.51 1.38 -25.21
C ASN A 39 -2.02 2.83 -25.07
N ASP A 40 -1.57 3.55 -24.04
CA ASP A 40 -2.00 4.91 -23.70
C ASP A 40 -1.19 5.96 -24.52
N PRO A 41 -1.77 7.14 -24.84
CA PRO A 41 -1.02 8.25 -25.45
C PRO A 41 0.14 8.75 -24.59
N ASP A 42 0.02 8.70 -23.25
CA ASP A 42 1.04 9.16 -22.29
C ASP A 42 1.51 8.03 -21.35
N PRO A 43 2.10 6.94 -21.91
CA PRO A 43 2.27 5.67 -21.19
C PRO A 43 3.20 5.80 -19.98
N MET A 44 4.26 6.61 -20.07
CA MET A 44 5.28 6.71 -19.03
C MET A 44 4.71 7.21 -17.69
N VAL A 45 3.82 8.20 -17.73
CA VAL A 45 3.23 8.79 -16.53
C VAL A 45 2.29 7.78 -15.86
N TRP A 46 1.44 7.11 -16.64
CA TRP A 46 0.51 6.14 -16.11
C TRP A 46 1.18 4.88 -15.60
N ILE A 47 2.22 4.40 -16.29
CA ILE A 47 3.07 3.30 -15.80
C ILE A 47 3.71 3.68 -14.47
N ALA A 48 4.19 4.91 -14.32
CA ALA A 48 4.74 5.38 -13.04
C ALA A 48 3.67 5.38 -11.93
N PHE A 49 2.46 5.89 -12.20
CA PHE A 49 1.37 5.91 -11.22
C PHE A 49 0.99 4.52 -10.72
N TYR A 50 0.99 3.49 -11.57
CA TYR A 50 0.67 2.12 -11.14
C TYR A 50 1.88 1.38 -10.57
N SER A 51 3.09 1.60 -11.09
CA SER A 51 4.29 0.88 -10.64
C SER A 51 4.75 1.28 -9.23
N ILE A 52 4.63 2.56 -8.85
CA ILE A 52 5.00 3.04 -7.50
C ILE A 52 4.23 2.29 -6.39
N PRO A 53 2.88 2.29 -6.35
CA PRO A 53 2.13 1.54 -5.35
C PRO A 53 2.31 0.02 -5.48
N ALA A 54 2.56 -0.51 -6.69
CA ALA A 54 2.88 -1.92 -6.88
C ALA A 54 4.17 -2.32 -6.14
N LEU A 55 5.24 -1.53 -6.28
CA LEU A 55 6.53 -1.75 -5.63
C LEU A 55 6.44 -1.56 -4.12
N LEU A 56 5.71 -0.54 -3.65
CA LEU A 56 5.49 -0.34 -2.22
C LEU A 56 4.70 -1.49 -1.60
N SER A 57 3.64 -1.97 -2.28
CA SER A 57 2.90 -3.16 -1.85
C SER A 57 3.76 -4.42 -1.87
N LEU A 58 4.60 -4.60 -2.90
CA LEU A 58 5.52 -5.73 -2.96
C LEU A 58 6.49 -5.71 -1.78
N ALA A 59 6.93 -4.52 -1.39
CA ALA A 59 7.81 -4.34 -0.25
C ALA A 59 7.12 -4.66 1.09
N GLU A 60 5.82 -4.37 1.24
CA GLU A 60 5.01 -4.77 2.41
C GLU A 60 4.86 -6.30 2.53
N ILE A 61 4.91 -7.02 1.40
CA ILE A 61 4.81 -8.50 1.41
C ILE A 61 6.12 -9.13 1.90
N PHE A 62 7.26 -8.69 1.35
CA PHE A 62 8.53 -9.42 1.43
C PHE A 62 9.67 -8.69 2.14
N LEU A 63 9.72 -7.35 2.09
CA LEU A 63 11.00 -6.62 2.19
C LEU A 63 11.08 -5.64 3.36
N TRP A 64 10.04 -5.44 4.15
CA TRP A 64 10.09 -4.39 5.16
C TRP A 64 10.71 -4.82 6.48
N ILE A 65 12.03 -4.59 6.51
CA ILE A 65 12.94 -4.60 7.66
C ILE A 65 12.24 -3.92 8.85
N PRO A 66 12.20 -4.54 10.04
CA PRO A 66 11.58 -3.95 11.24
C PRO A 66 12.30 -2.70 11.76
N GLN A 67 13.27 -2.16 11.02
CA GLN A 67 14.03 -0.98 11.38
C GLN A 67 13.12 0.27 11.38
N GLN A 68 13.21 1.03 12.48
CA GLN A 68 12.33 2.17 12.75
C GLN A 68 12.37 3.25 11.65
N SER A 69 13.52 3.45 11.00
CA SER A 69 13.69 4.41 9.91
C SER A 69 12.81 4.08 8.71
N PHE A 70 12.72 2.79 8.34
CA PHE A 70 11.84 2.34 7.26
C PHE A 70 10.37 2.55 7.63
N VAL A 71 9.98 2.25 8.88
CA VAL A 71 8.63 2.50 9.41
C VAL A 71 8.23 3.96 9.31
N ASN A 72 9.12 4.87 9.66
CA ASN A 72 8.86 6.30 9.55
C ASN A 72 8.74 6.74 8.08
N GLY A 73 9.55 6.17 7.19
CA GLY A 73 9.45 6.39 5.74
C GLY A 73 8.06 6.07 5.20
N ARG A 74 7.49 4.89 5.54
CA ARG A 74 6.13 4.50 5.11
C ARG A 74 5.04 5.45 5.60
N LYS A 75 5.16 5.89 6.86
CA LYS A 75 4.21 6.83 7.47
C LYS A 75 4.19 8.17 6.74
N LEU A 76 5.23 8.48 5.98
CA LEU A 76 5.27 9.62 5.08
C LEU A 76 4.80 9.24 3.67
N LEU A 77 5.34 8.16 3.10
CA LEU A 77 5.08 7.77 1.71
C LEU A 77 3.61 7.43 1.44
N TRP A 78 2.97 6.63 2.30
CA TRP A 78 1.58 6.22 2.07
C TRP A 78 0.59 7.39 2.09
N PRO A 79 0.63 8.31 3.09
CA PRO A 79 -0.22 9.49 3.06
C PRO A 79 0.09 10.45 1.90
N LEU A 80 1.38 10.66 1.58
CA LEU A 80 1.74 11.52 0.44
C LEU A 80 1.18 10.97 -0.87
N LEU A 81 1.32 9.66 -1.10
CA LEU A 81 0.77 9.01 -2.29
C LEU A 81 -0.76 9.09 -2.30
N ALA A 82 -1.41 8.86 -1.16
CA ALA A 82 -2.86 8.96 -1.04
C ALA A 82 -3.36 10.36 -1.39
N LEU A 83 -2.76 11.40 -0.81
CA LEU A 83 -3.18 12.79 -1.01
C LEU A 83 -2.86 13.28 -2.42
N SER A 84 -1.68 12.97 -2.97
CA SER A 84 -1.29 13.43 -4.30
C SER A 84 -2.16 12.81 -5.39
N THR A 85 -2.40 11.50 -5.33
CA THR A 85 -3.24 10.79 -6.30
C THR A 85 -4.71 11.15 -6.15
N LEU A 86 -5.20 11.39 -4.93
CA LEU A 86 -6.56 11.90 -4.72
C LEU A 86 -6.72 13.30 -5.31
N ALA A 87 -5.80 14.22 -5.02
CA ALA A 87 -5.87 15.59 -5.52
C ALA A 87 -5.81 15.63 -7.05
N TYR A 88 -4.92 14.84 -7.65
CA TYR A 88 -4.80 14.76 -9.10
C TYR A 88 -6.01 14.06 -9.74
N GLY A 89 -6.52 12.98 -9.13
CA GLY A 89 -7.73 12.30 -9.57
C GLY A 89 -8.96 13.21 -9.55
N ILE A 90 -9.13 14.04 -8.49
CA ILE A 90 -10.20 15.05 -8.42
C ILE A 90 -10.04 16.08 -9.54
N ASN A 91 -8.82 16.53 -9.81
CA ASN A 91 -8.56 17.52 -10.87
C ASN A 91 -8.95 16.98 -12.25
N LEU A 92 -8.59 15.74 -12.58
CA LEU A 92 -9.00 15.07 -13.82
C LEU A 92 -10.50 14.82 -13.86
N PHE A 93 -11.09 14.37 -12.75
CA PHE A 93 -12.52 14.11 -12.65
C PHE A 93 -13.37 15.37 -12.87
N HIS A 94 -12.92 16.53 -12.41
CA HIS A 94 -13.59 17.81 -12.69
C HIS A 94 -13.48 18.26 -14.15
N GLY A 95 -12.54 17.70 -14.92
CA GLY A 95 -12.38 17.94 -16.35
C GLY A 95 -13.29 17.08 -17.23
N LEU A 96 -14.11 16.19 -16.66
CA LEU A 96 -14.94 15.26 -17.42
C LEU A 96 -16.01 15.99 -18.26
N GLY A 97 -16.03 15.65 -19.55
CA GLY A 97 -17.05 16.10 -20.48
C GLY A 97 -18.36 15.28 -20.41
N PRO A 98 -19.37 15.65 -21.21
CA PRO A 98 -20.65 14.95 -21.26
C PRO A 98 -20.57 13.46 -21.65
N GLU A 99 -19.52 13.06 -22.38
CA GLU A 99 -19.27 11.68 -22.85
C GLU A 99 -18.26 10.91 -21.99
N TRP A 100 -18.27 11.15 -20.68
CA TRP A 100 -17.32 10.59 -19.71
C TRP A 100 -17.24 9.04 -19.70
N TYR A 101 -18.25 8.31 -20.19
CA TYR A 101 -18.35 6.85 -20.06
C TYR A 101 -17.34 6.05 -20.90
N ASN A 102 -16.77 6.66 -21.94
CA ASN A 102 -15.75 6.05 -22.79
C ASN A 102 -14.52 6.96 -22.93
N ASP A 103 -14.36 7.85 -21.96
CA ASP A 103 -13.31 8.85 -21.96
C ASP A 103 -12.08 8.34 -21.20
N GLU A 104 -10.92 8.62 -21.78
CA GLU A 104 -9.62 8.28 -21.24
C GLU A 104 -9.44 8.87 -19.83
N VAL A 105 -9.89 10.11 -19.66
CA VAL A 105 -9.82 10.85 -18.39
C VAL A 105 -10.61 10.15 -17.27
N THR A 106 -11.71 9.46 -17.59
CA THR A 106 -12.48 8.68 -16.61
C THR A 106 -11.71 7.46 -16.14
N ARG A 107 -11.05 6.75 -17.07
CA ARG A 107 -10.21 5.59 -16.74
C ARG A 107 -9.03 5.99 -15.87
N GLU A 108 -8.38 7.09 -16.22
CA GLU A 108 -7.24 7.67 -15.52
C GLU A 108 -7.59 8.14 -14.11
N SER A 109 -8.65 8.95 -13.97
CA SER A 109 -9.12 9.43 -12.67
C SER A 109 -9.61 8.30 -11.77
N GLY A 110 -10.29 7.30 -12.32
CA GLY A 110 -10.69 6.09 -11.61
C GLY A 110 -9.48 5.30 -11.07
N GLY A 111 -8.44 5.14 -11.90
CA GLY A 111 -7.17 4.53 -11.48
C GLY A 111 -6.52 5.25 -10.30
N LEU A 112 -6.46 6.58 -10.36
CA LEU A 112 -5.92 7.42 -9.30
C LEU A 112 -6.72 7.32 -8.00
N PHE A 113 -8.06 7.23 -8.06
CA PHE A 113 -8.89 7.02 -6.87
C PHE A 113 -8.64 5.65 -6.22
N ILE A 114 -8.42 4.60 -7.01
CA ILE A 114 -8.07 3.28 -6.49
C ILE A 114 -6.70 3.33 -5.79
N ILE A 115 -5.71 4.00 -6.39
CA ILE A 115 -4.39 4.18 -5.78
C ILE A 115 -4.49 4.98 -4.48
N ALA A 116 -5.30 6.05 -4.46
CA ALA A 116 -5.51 6.86 -3.27
C ALA A 116 -6.12 6.04 -2.12
N LEU A 117 -7.19 5.30 -2.42
CA LEU A 117 -7.86 4.44 -1.45
C LEU A 117 -6.93 3.35 -0.92
N HIS A 118 -6.20 2.67 -1.80
CA HIS A 118 -5.22 1.66 -1.42
C HIS A 118 -4.14 2.24 -0.50
N SER A 119 -3.58 3.38 -0.87
CA SER A 119 -2.51 4.05 -0.10
C SER A 119 -2.98 4.44 1.29
N ALA A 120 -4.24 4.88 1.41
CA ALA A 120 -4.85 5.19 2.69
C ALA A 120 -5.02 3.91 3.55
N ILE A 121 -5.58 2.84 2.99
CA ILE A 121 -5.70 1.52 3.67
C ILE A 121 -4.33 1.01 4.14
N ALA A 122 -3.30 1.11 3.28
CA ALA A 122 -1.94 0.69 3.61
C ALA A 122 -1.35 1.49 4.77
N PHE A 123 -1.60 2.80 4.84
CA PHE A 123 -1.20 3.62 5.99
C PHE A 123 -1.86 3.14 7.30
N TRP A 124 -3.17 2.87 7.29
CA TRP A 124 -3.87 2.38 8.48
C TRP A 124 -3.44 0.97 8.90
N ALA A 125 -2.99 0.14 7.96
CA ALA A 125 -2.48 -1.20 8.24
C ALA A 125 -1.06 -1.19 8.88
N LEU A 126 -0.38 -0.04 8.96
CA LEU A 126 0.97 0.03 9.51
C LEU A 126 1.02 -0.35 11.00
N PRO A 127 2.02 -1.15 11.43
CA PRO A 127 2.16 -1.52 12.84
C PRO A 127 2.43 -0.31 13.74
N SER A 128 1.72 -0.24 14.86
CA SER A 128 1.98 0.76 15.90
C SER A 128 3.30 0.49 16.63
N ARG A 129 3.93 1.54 17.20
CA ARG A 129 5.22 1.44 17.92
C ARG A 129 5.22 0.36 19.02
N LYS A 130 4.12 0.25 19.76
CA LYS A 130 3.94 -0.78 20.80
C LYS A 130 4.02 -2.21 20.23
N ASN A 131 3.38 -2.44 19.09
CA ASN A 131 3.37 -3.74 18.40
C ASN A 131 4.74 -4.10 17.78
N GLN A 132 5.63 -3.12 17.59
CA GLN A 132 6.99 -3.35 17.11
C GLN A 132 7.93 -3.71 18.26
N ALA A 133 7.79 -3.03 19.41
CA ALA A 133 8.55 -3.34 20.62
C ALA A 133 8.35 -4.81 21.04
N ASP A 134 7.09 -5.26 21.09
CA ASP A 134 6.75 -6.66 21.42
C ASP A 134 7.32 -7.68 20.40
N ARG A 135 7.53 -7.28 19.13
CA ARG A 135 8.12 -8.14 18.08
C ARG A 135 9.65 -8.13 18.06
N SER A 136 10.28 -7.18 18.73
CA SER A 136 11.74 -7.00 18.76
C SER A 136 12.40 -7.57 20.01
N ILE A 137 11.61 -7.96 21.03
CA ILE A 137 12.14 -8.65 22.22
C ILE A 137 12.49 -10.08 21.79
N PRO A 138 13.77 -10.50 21.87
CA PRO A 138 14.13 -11.88 21.65
C PRO A 138 13.38 -12.74 22.68
N ALA A 139 12.84 -13.88 22.26
CA ALA A 139 12.45 -14.88 23.23
C ALA A 139 13.73 -15.28 23.97
N ASP A 140 13.82 -14.98 25.26
CA ASP A 140 14.91 -15.45 26.11
C ASP A 140 14.89 -16.99 26.04
N ASP A 141 15.89 -17.58 25.37
CA ASP A 141 16.22 -19.02 25.37
C ASP A 141 16.83 -19.43 26.73
#